data_AF-A0A9E3AIU5-F1
#
_entry.id   AF-A0A9E3AIU5-F1
#
_cell.length_a   1.000
_cell.length_b   1.000
_cell.length_c   1.000
_cell.angle_alpha   90.00
_cell.angle_beta   90.00
_cell.angle_gamma   90.00
#
_symmetry.space_group_name_H-M   'P 1'
#
loop_
_entity.id
_entity.type
_entity.pdbx_description
1 polymer ?
#
loop_
_entity_poly.entity_id
_entity_poly.type
_entity_poly.pdbx_seq_one_letter_code
_entity_poly.pdbx_strand_id
1 'polypeptide(L)'
;MSLNDVYRDRHYDAGNVYIAGSLSGRVIKIGTAKNMGGYPRYLQNKKYGSLRDWELLYYVWVDEGAGRIEHEARSRLQQYKTMRGYEKDGRWQKGR
;
A
#
# COMPACT_ATOMS: atom_id res chain seq x y z
N MET A 1 12.74 19.23 -4.43
CA MET A 1 11.40 18.63 -4.62
C MET A 1 10.69 18.61 -3.30
N SER A 2 9.48 19.18 -3.23
CA SER A 2 8.62 19.11 -2.05
C SER A 2 8.04 17.70 -1.91
N LEU A 3 7.71 17.28 -0.68
CA LEU A 3 6.96 16.05 -0.42
C LEU A 3 5.63 16.00 -1.20
N ASN A 4 5.05 17.16 -1.49
CA ASN A 4 3.83 17.30 -2.27
C ASN A 4 4.05 16.98 -3.76
N ASP A 5 5.21 17.30 -4.32
CA ASP A 5 5.52 17.03 -5.73
C ASP A 5 5.68 15.53 -5.97
N VAL A 6 6.38 14.84 -5.07
CA VAL A 6 6.56 13.37 -5.14
C VAL A 6 5.23 12.61 -5.01
N TYR A 7 4.29 13.14 -4.21
CA TYR A 7 2.97 12.54 -4.08
C TYR A 7 2.10 12.80 -5.31
N ARG A 8 2.21 13.99 -5.90
CA ARG A 8 1.49 14.39 -7.11
C ARG A 8 1.96 13.63 -8.34
N ASP A 9 3.26 13.45 -8.51
CA ASP A 9 3.83 12.69 -9.64
C ASP A 9 3.39 11.21 -9.57
N ARG A 10 3.48 10.60 -8.38
CA ARG A 10 3.01 9.21 -8.16
C ARG A 10 1.51 9.03 -8.37
N HIS A 11 0.72 10.10 -8.29
CA HIS A 11 -0.71 10.03 -8.47
C HIS A 11 -1.08 9.71 -9.93
N TYR A 12 -0.34 10.26 -10.88
CA TYR A 12 -0.56 10.12 -12.33
C TYR A 12 0.35 9.10 -13.00
N ASP A 13 1.42 8.69 -12.33
CA ASP A 13 2.36 7.70 -12.81
C ASP A 13 1.77 6.30 -13.10
N ALA A 14 2.39 5.61 -14.06
CA ALA A 14 2.25 4.17 -14.27
C ALA A 14 2.69 3.35 -13.06
N GLY A 15 2.07 2.20 -12.83
CA GLY A 15 2.50 1.25 -11.81
C GLY A 15 1.47 0.16 -11.52
N ASN A 16 1.85 -0.77 -10.66
CA ASN A 16 0.94 -1.79 -10.16
C ASN A 16 0.08 -1.21 -9.04
N VAL A 17 -1.22 -1.44 -9.11
CA VAL A 17 -2.13 -1.35 -7.96
C VAL A 17 -2.30 -2.76 -7.41
N TYR A 18 -2.15 -2.94 -6.11
CA TYR A 18 -2.24 -4.25 -5.47
C TYR A 18 -3.16 -4.27 -4.25
N ILE A 19 -3.66 -5.46 -3.96
CA ILE A 19 -4.37 -5.82 -2.73
C ILE A 19 -3.55 -6.89 -2.02
N ALA A 20 -3.20 -6.63 -0.77
CA ALA A 20 -2.58 -7.61 0.13
C ALA A 20 -3.50 -7.85 1.33
N GLY A 21 -3.50 -9.07 1.87
CA GLY A 21 -4.29 -9.44 3.04
C GLY A 21 -3.42 -9.94 4.18
N SER A 22 -3.87 -9.72 5.41
CA SER A 22 -3.34 -10.39 6.61
C SER A 22 -4.51 -11.07 7.31
N LEU A 23 -4.40 -12.40 7.49
CA LEU A 23 -5.43 -13.19 8.16
C LEU A 23 -5.43 -12.94 9.67
N SER A 24 -4.26 -12.88 10.30
CA SER A 24 -4.12 -12.59 11.74
C SER A 24 -4.64 -11.20 12.10
N GLY A 25 -4.41 -10.21 11.22
CA GLY A 25 -4.89 -8.85 11.40
C GLY A 25 -6.34 -8.63 10.99
N ARG A 26 -6.93 -9.57 10.22
CA ARG A 26 -8.23 -9.44 9.55
C ARG A 26 -8.35 -8.12 8.77
N VAL A 27 -7.31 -7.78 8.01
CA VAL A 27 -7.23 -6.52 7.27
C VAL A 27 -6.68 -6.74 5.87
N ILE A 28 -7.07 -5.85 4.96
CA ILE A 28 -6.45 -5.70 3.65
C ILE A 28 -5.67 -4.40 3.56
N LYS A 29 -4.67 -4.38 2.68
CA LYS A 29 -3.90 -3.21 2.28
C LYS A 29 -4.05 -3.02 0.78
N ILE A 30 -4.44 -1.82 0.38
CA ILE A 30 -4.39 -1.37 -1.02
C ILE A 30 -3.19 -0.43 -1.14
N GLY A 31 -2.39 -0.62 -2.19
CA GLY A 31 -1.19 0.18 -2.40
C GLY A 31 -0.70 0.16 -3.83
N THR A 32 0.34 0.95 -4.08
CA THR A 32 1.01 1.05 -5.38
C THR A 32 2.46 0.57 -5.33
N ALA A 33 2.93 0.02 -6.46
CA ALA A 33 4.28 -0.49 -6.62
C ALA A 33 4.77 -0.36 -8.06
N LYS A 34 6.01 0.11 -8.27
CA LYS A 34 6.61 0.15 -9.63
C LYS A 34 7.06 -1.23 -10.13
N ASN A 35 7.36 -2.16 -9.24
CA ASN A 35 7.78 -3.51 -9.56
C ASN A 35 7.25 -4.48 -8.51
N MET A 36 6.70 -5.61 -8.94
CA MET A 36 6.15 -6.67 -8.07
C MET A 36 7.14 -7.81 -7.78
N GLY A 37 8.35 -7.76 -8.35
CA GLY A 37 9.41 -8.73 -8.07
C GLY A 37 9.72 -8.80 -6.57
N GLY A 38 9.52 -9.97 -5.97
CA GLY A 38 9.77 -10.20 -4.54
C GLY A 38 8.74 -9.58 -3.59
N TYR A 39 7.59 -9.10 -4.08
CA TYR A 39 6.60 -8.39 -3.25
C TYR A 39 6.04 -9.19 -2.06
N PRO A 40 5.78 -10.51 -2.15
CA PRO A 40 5.36 -11.27 -0.97
C PRO A 40 6.35 -11.15 0.19
N ARG A 41 7.65 -11.35 -0.08
CA ARG A 41 8.72 -11.23 0.92
C ARG A 41 8.88 -9.78 1.40
N TYR A 42 8.77 -8.82 0.48
CA TYR A 42 8.85 -7.40 0.82
C TYR A 42 7.75 -6.98 1.80
N LEU A 43 6.49 -7.39 1.56
CA LEU A 43 5.35 -7.06 2.42
C LEU A 43 5.52 -7.64 3.82
N GLN A 44 5.95 -8.89 3.93
CA GLN A 44 6.24 -9.55 5.20
C GLN A 44 7.37 -8.84 5.97
N ASN A 45 8.44 -8.44 5.27
CA ASN A 45 9.57 -7.73 5.87
C ASN A 45 9.22 -6.31 6.36
N LYS A 46 8.33 -5.60 5.64
CA LYS A 46 7.91 -4.25 6.03
C LYS A 46 6.97 -4.20 7.22
N LYS A 47 6.39 -5.35 7.60
CA LYS A 47 5.55 -5.50 8.79
C LYS A 47 4.48 -4.40 8.91
N TYR A 48 3.82 -4.08 7.80
CA TYR A 48 2.82 -3.01 7.78
C TYR A 48 1.74 -3.27 8.83
N GLY A 49 1.39 -2.24 9.61
CA GLY A 49 0.48 -2.39 10.75
C GLY A 49 0.95 -3.36 11.84
N SER A 50 2.26 -3.62 11.92
CA SER A 50 2.90 -4.62 12.80
C SER A 50 2.52 -6.08 12.50
N LEU A 51 1.99 -6.35 11.30
CA LEU A 51 1.56 -7.68 10.86
C LEU A 51 2.61 -8.32 9.94
N ARG A 52 2.88 -9.62 10.08
CA ARG A 52 3.96 -10.32 9.36
C ARG A 52 3.47 -11.30 8.30
N ASP A 53 2.19 -11.65 8.33
CA ASP A 53 1.52 -12.65 7.49
C ASP A 53 0.85 -11.99 6.27
N TRP A 54 1.48 -10.95 5.72
CA TRP A 54 0.96 -10.30 4.52
C TRP A 54 1.13 -11.22 3.31
N GLU A 55 0.02 -11.43 2.60
CA GLU A 55 -0.04 -12.16 1.34
C GLU A 55 -0.59 -11.27 0.22
N LEU A 56 -0.02 -11.40 -0.97
CA LEU A 56 -0.51 -10.69 -2.16
C LEU A 56 -1.74 -11.41 -2.71
N LEU A 57 -2.89 -10.76 -2.70
CA LEU A 57 -4.17 -11.34 -3.14
C LEU A 57 -4.46 -11.03 -4.61
N TYR A 58 -4.11 -9.82 -5.05
CA TYR A 58 -4.34 -9.36 -6.41
C TYR A 58 -3.38 -8.21 -6.76
N TYR A 59 -3.01 -8.10 -8.03
CA TYR A 59 -2.39 -6.91 -8.56
C TYR A 59 -2.70 -6.74 -10.04
N VAL A 60 -2.67 -5.50 -10.50
CA VAL A 60 -2.85 -5.15 -11.91
C VAL A 60 -1.91 -4.01 -12.28
N TRP A 61 -1.30 -4.11 -13.46
CA TRP A 61 -0.53 -3.00 -14.02
C TRP A 61 -1.48 -1.93 -14.58
N VAL A 62 -1.18 -0.68 -14.30
CA VAL A 62 -1.91 0.49 -14.78
C VAL A 62 -0.92 1.40 -15.47
N ASP A 63 -1.20 1.75 -16.73
CA ASP A 63 -0.30 2.56 -17.56
C ASP A 63 -0.28 4.05 -17.13
N GLU A 64 -1.36 4.54 -16.52
CA GLU A 64 -1.43 5.90 -15.98
C GLU A 64 -2.39 5.96 -14.78
N GLY A 65 -2.03 6.72 -13.75
CA GLY A 65 -2.93 7.02 -12.64
C GLY A 65 -3.01 5.94 -11.57
N ALA A 66 -1.96 5.13 -11.39
CA ALA A 66 -1.96 4.07 -10.39
C ALA A 66 -2.23 4.60 -8.96
N GLY A 67 -1.62 5.73 -8.61
CA GLY A 67 -1.85 6.40 -7.32
C GLY A 67 -3.25 6.98 -7.17
N ARG A 68 -3.86 7.44 -8.28
CA ARG A 68 -5.27 7.86 -8.30
C ARG A 68 -6.21 6.71 -8.02
N ILE A 69 -6.02 5.58 -8.69
CA ILE A 69 -6.84 4.38 -8.49
C ILE A 69 -6.72 3.87 -7.04
N GLU A 70 -5.50 3.84 -6.48
CA GLU A 70 -5.29 3.49 -5.06
C GLU A 70 -6.08 4.43 -4.13
N HIS A 71 -5.99 5.73 -4.37
CA HIS A 71 -6.67 6.75 -3.58
C HIS A 71 -8.19 6.60 -3.65
N GLU A 72 -8.75 6.46 -4.85
CA GLU A 72 -10.19 6.27 -5.06
C GLU A 72 -10.69 4.98 -4.41
N ALA A 73 -9.97 3.87 -4.58
CA ALA A 73 -10.34 2.58 -3.97
C ALA A 73 -10.37 2.68 -2.43
N ARG A 74 -9.38 3.34 -1.83
CA ARG A 74 -9.32 3.55 -0.37
C ARG A 74 -10.40 4.50 0.11
N SER A 75 -10.70 5.56 -0.64
CA SER A 75 -11.76 6.51 -0.33
C SER A 75 -13.13 5.82 -0.25
N ARG A 76 -13.43 4.92 -1.19
CA ARG A 76 -14.67 4.10 -1.17
C ARG A 76 -14.76 3.16 0.03
N LEU A 77 -13.62 2.75 0.60
CA LEU A 77 -13.53 1.85 1.75
C LEU A 77 -13.27 2.58 3.07
N GLN A 78 -13.37 3.91 3.10
CA GLN A 78 -12.98 4.73 4.24
C GLN A 78 -13.70 4.34 5.54
N GLN A 79 -14.97 3.89 5.46
CA GLN A 79 -15.75 3.41 6.60
C GLN A 79 -15.20 2.13 7.27
N TYR A 80 -14.38 1.35 6.56
CA TYR A 80 -13.72 0.15 7.08
C TYR A 80 -12.27 0.39 7.52
N LYS A 81 -11.82 1.65 7.48
CA LYS A 81 -10.44 2.01 7.77
C LYS A 81 -10.08 1.69 9.22
N THR A 82 -9.00 0.93 9.39
CA THR A 82 -8.39 0.68 10.70
C THR A 82 -7.05 1.39 10.82
N MET A 83 -6.87 2.18 11.87
CA MET A 83 -5.59 2.85 12.16
C MET A 83 -4.66 1.89 12.91
N ARG A 84 -3.52 1.54 12.29
CA ARG A 84 -2.49 0.70 12.92
C ARG A 84 -1.13 1.34 12.77
N GLY A 85 -0.37 1.47 13.85
CA GLY A 85 1.02 1.92 13.77
C GLY A 85 1.95 0.80 13.33
N TYR A 86 3.08 1.15 12.72
CA TYR A 86 4.15 0.21 12.42
C TYR A 86 5.50 0.92 12.37
N GLU A 87 6.57 0.18 12.63
CA GLU A 87 7.92 0.68 12.47
C GLU A 87 8.37 0.57 11.01
N LYS A 88 8.88 1.66 10.46
CA LYS A 88 9.48 1.72 9.13
C LYS A 88 10.80 2.44 9.21
N ASP A 89 11.89 1.74 8.87
CA ASP A 89 13.24 2.29 8.77
C ASP A 89 13.64 3.04 10.08
N GLY A 90 13.38 2.41 11.24
CA GLY A 90 13.67 2.94 12.57
C GLY A 90 12.70 4.03 13.08
N ARG A 91 11.63 4.32 12.33
CA ARG A 91 10.65 5.37 12.68
C ARG A 91 9.24 4.81 12.80
N TRP A 92 8.53 5.23 13.85
CA TRP A 92 7.13 4.89 14.00
C TRP A 92 6.27 5.64 12.97
N GLN A 93 5.44 4.90 12.24
CA GLN A 93 4.52 5.45 11.25
C GLN A 93 3.09 5.06 11.60
N LYS A 94 2.16 6.01 11.43
CA LYS A 94 0.72 5.71 11.44
C LYS A 94 0.37 5.08 10.09
N GLY A 95 -0.20 3.88 10.13
CA GLY A 95 -0.83 3.24 8.98
C GLY A 95 -1.92 4.16 8.44
N ARG A 96 -1.78 4.48 7.16
CA ARG A 96 -2.70 5.38 6.45
C ARG A 96 -3.69 4.57 5.67
#